data_AF-A0A3B0MXH8-F1
#
_entry.id   AF-A0A3B0MXH8-F1
#
_cell.length_a   1.000
_cell.length_b   1.000
_cell.length_c   1.000
_cell.angle_alpha   90.00
_cell.angle_beta   90.00
_cell.angle_gamma   90.00
#
_symmetry.space_group_name_H-M   'P 1'
#
loop_
_entity.id
_entity.type
_entity.pdbx_description
1 polymer ?
#
loop_
_entity_poly.entity_id
_entity_poly.type
_entity_poly.pdbx_seq_one_letter_code
_entity_poly.pdbx_strand_id
1 'polypeptide(L)'
;MSIAWHEIRDHLMFSSSTLGFQNTFDALRHSSELLAHFADPAALLDTLHVGGRAPDEKNRLLAALVGAAQSGGAASDCVLTLMLLALWPGLDAVRRRSIWRRIGTGDEVASEILARASEAIRSLDLQRVNWIAATILRNIERDLIRTRQREDRQQSLRSDIDPDDIPIDGGVSQATASPGLLHGDLVRIIGTDADLVIRVAIDGFSQAEVASEMGLSEAATRKRYQRATRRLRDVLQEFR
;
A
#
# COMPACT_ATOMS: atom_id res chain seq x y z
N MET A 1 -20.17 -11.95 8.48
CA MET A 1 -20.03 -11.04 9.64
C MET A 1 -18.92 -10.06 9.29
N SER A 2 -19.24 -8.76 9.33
CA SER A 2 -18.25 -7.69 9.18
C SER A 2 -17.42 -7.62 10.46
N ILE A 3 -16.10 -7.80 10.37
CA ILE A 3 -15.21 -7.49 11.49
C ILE A 3 -14.77 -6.06 11.27
N ALA A 4 -15.03 -5.19 12.26
CA ALA A 4 -14.62 -3.80 12.15
C ALA A 4 -13.09 -3.73 12.04
N TRP A 5 -12.56 -2.86 11.18
CA TRP A 5 -11.11 -2.72 10.94
C TRP A 5 -10.26 -2.65 12.22
N HIS A 6 -10.78 -2.00 13.27
CA HIS A 6 -10.11 -1.92 14.57
C HIS A 6 -10.12 -3.25 15.32
N GLU A 7 -11.18 -4.05 15.24
CA GLU A 7 -11.26 -5.39 15.86
C GLU A 7 -10.22 -6.34 15.26
N ILE A 8 -9.91 -6.20 13.97
CA ILE A 8 -8.82 -6.97 13.33
C ILE A 8 -7.48 -6.62 13.97
N ARG A 9 -7.19 -5.32 14.15
CA ARG A 9 -5.97 -4.87 14.83
C ARG A 9 -5.91 -5.43 16.24
N ASP A 10 -7.01 -5.34 16.97
CA ASP A 10 -7.08 -5.76 18.38
C ASP A 10 -6.87 -7.27 18.49
N HIS A 11 -7.43 -8.05 17.55
CA HIS A 11 -7.19 -9.48 17.46
C HIS A 11 -5.71 -9.82 17.17
N LEU A 12 -5.07 -9.10 16.24
CA LEU A 12 -3.64 -9.28 15.96
C LEU A 12 -2.78 -8.90 17.17
N MET A 13 -3.11 -7.80 17.85
CA MET A 13 -2.44 -7.35 19.08
C MET A 13 -2.60 -8.40 20.20
N PHE A 14 -3.81 -8.91 20.40
CA PHE A 14 -4.07 -9.97 21.38
C PHE A 14 -3.28 -11.25 21.06
N SER A 15 -3.30 -11.69 19.80
CA SER A 15 -2.52 -12.85 19.33
C SER A 15 -1.02 -12.68 19.62
N SER A 16 -0.48 -11.48 19.38
CA SER A 16 0.94 -11.15 19.63
C SER A 16 1.33 -11.17 21.12
N SER A 17 0.35 -11.13 22.02
CA SER A 17 0.57 -11.12 23.48
C SER A 17 0.48 -12.52 24.11
N THR A 18 0.18 -13.56 23.33
CA THR A 18 0.04 -14.93 23.84
C THR A 18 1.40 -15.56 24.16
N LEU A 19 1.45 -16.47 25.15
CA LEU A 19 2.69 -17.16 25.53
C LEU A 19 3.31 -17.94 24.36
N GLY A 20 2.48 -18.59 23.53
CA GLY A 20 2.96 -19.31 22.35
C GLY A 20 3.60 -18.37 21.32
N PHE A 21 3.03 -17.19 21.14
CA PHE A 21 3.62 -16.15 20.29
C PHE A 21 4.95 -15.66 20.85
N GLN A 22 5.03 -15.42 22.17
CA GLN A 22 6.26 -14.98 22.82
C GLN A 22 7.38 -16.01 22.69
N ASN A 23 7.10 -17.29 22.92
CA ASN A 23 8.09 -18.35 22.73
C ASN A 23 8.59 -18.43 21.28
N THR A 24 7.69 -18.22 20.32
CA THR A 24 8.03 -18.21 18.89
C THR A 24 8.87 -16.99 18.52
N PHE A 25 8.54 -15.83 19.09
CA PHE A 25 9.31 -14.61 18.94
C PHE A 25 10.70 -14.74 19.58
N ASP A 26 10.82 -15.37 20.74
CA ASP A 26 12.12 -15.66 21.35
C ASP A 26 12.95 -16.57 20.45
N ALA A 27 12.39 -17.64 19.87
CA ALA A 27 13.12 -18.45 18.90
C ALA A 27 13.59 -17.64 17.66
N LEU A 28 12.77 -16.67 17.21
CA LEU A 28 13.12 -15.74 16.15
C LEU A 28 14.28 -14.80 16.56
N ARG A 29 14.30 -14.31 17.80
CA ARG A 29 15.40 -13.48 18.33
C ARG A 29 16.74 -14.21 18.36
N HIS A 30 16.73 -15.51 18.66
CA HIS A 30 17.95 -16.31 18.69
C HIS A 30 18.50 -16.61 17.28
N SER A 31 17.66 -16.52 16.24
CA SER A 31 18.08 -16.78 14.85
C SER A 31 18.41 -15.51 14.06
N SER A 32 18.23 -14.32 14.63
CA SER A 32 18.47 -13.03 13.96
C SER A 32 19.13 -12.01 14.89
N GLU A 33 20.38 -11.65 14.59
CA GLU A 33 21.14 -10.64 15.34
C GLU A 33 20.43 -9.27 15.41
N LEU A 34 19.71 -8.92 14.34
CA LEU A 34 18.95 -7.66 14.27
C LEU A 34 17.74 -7.66 15.22
N LEU A 35 17.19 -8.83 15.53
CA LEU A 35 16.02 -8.98 16.40
C LEU A 35 16.40 -9.29 17.86
N ALA A 36 17.62 -9.79 18.10
CA ALA A 36 18.10 -10.22 19.43
C ALA A 36 17.89 -9.17 20.55
N HIS A 37 18.03 -7.89 20.19
CA HIS A 37 17.98 -6.75 21.11
C HIS A 37 16.57 -6.40 21.63
N PHE A 38 15.50 -6.91 21.01
CA PHE A 38 14.13 -6.58 21.42
C PHE A 38 13.64 -7.54 22.50
N ALA A 39 13.27 -7.02 23.68
CA ALA A 39 12.83 -7.85 24.79
C ALA A 39 11.52 -8.61 24.49
N ASP A 40 10.62 -8.00 23.72
CA ASP A 40 9.31 -8.53 23.37
C ASP A 40 8.81 -7.94 22.02
N PRO A 41 7.71 -8.48 21.45
CA PRO A 41 7.06 -7.97 20.25
C PRO A 41 6.67 -6.49 20.32
N ALA A 42 6.24 -6.01 21.49
CA ALA A 42 5.78 -4.63 21.65
C ALA A 42 6.96 -3.65 21.48
N ALA A 43 8.12 -3.94 22.08
CA ALA A 43 9.33 -3.14 21.93
C ALA A 43 9.79 -3.06 20.46
N LEU A 44 9.65 -4.15 19.70
CA LEU A 44 9.92 -4.16 18.26
C LEU A 44 8.93 -3.26 17.50
N LEU A 45 7.63 -3.41 17.77
CA LEU A 45 6.58 -2.64 17.10
C LEU A 45 6.67 -1.14 17.41
N ASP A 46 6.91 -0.78 18.68
CA ASP A 46 7.16 0.60 19.10
C ASP A 46 8.33 1.19 18.33
N THR A 47 9.42 0.43 18.17
CA THR A 47 10.58 0.88 17.40
C THR A 47 10.26 1.10 15.92
N LEU A 48 9.41 0.26 15.34
CA LEU A 48 8.97 0.40 13.94
C LEU A 48 8.01 1.58 13.75
N HIS A 49 7.18 1.90 14.75
CA HIS A 49 6.20 2.99 14.68
C HIS A 49 6.77 4.36 15.09
N VAL A 50 7.63 4.45 16.11
CA VAL A 50 8.13 5.73 16.64
C VAL A 50 9.07 6.43 15.65
N GLY A 51 8.83 7.72 15.39
CA GLY A 51 9.51 8.52 14.35
C GLY A 51 10.99 8.88 14.58
N GLY A 52 11.65 8.33 15.61
CA GLY A 52 13.01 8.72 16.02
C GLY A 52 14.15 7.90 15.40
N ARG A 53 13.89 6.71 14.86
CA ARG A 53 14.93 5.83 14.30
C ARG A 53 15.17 6.13 12.81
N ALA A 54 16.41 6.01 12.36
CA ALA A 54 16.77 6.20 10.95
C ALA A 54 15.94 5.27 10.05
N PRO A 55 15.38 5.76 8.92
CA PRO A 55 14.55 4.96 8.03
C PRO A 55 15.23 3.67 7.54
N ASP A 56 16.54 3.71 7.31
CA ASP A 56 17.33 2.55 6.87
C ASP A 56 17.33 1.42 7.90
N GLU A 57 17.36 1.76 9.19
CA GLU A 57 17.41 0.78 10.27
C GLU A 57 16.07 0.06 10.43
N LYS A 58 14.96 0.81 10.35
CA LYS A 58 13.61 0.23 10.29
C LYS A 58 13.45 -0.68 9.08
N ASN A 59 14.00 -0.26 7.94
CA ASN A 59 13.91 -1.03 6.71
C ASN A 59 14.69 -2.35 6.79
N ARG A 60 15.87 -2.37 7.44
CA ARG A 60 16.61 -3.62 7.70
C ARG A 60 15.83 -4.58 8.60
N LEU A 61 15.15 -4.08 9.63
CA LEU A 61 14.28 -4.90 10.47
C LEU A 61 13.14 -5.52 9.67
N LEU A 62 12.45 -4.71 8.86
CA LEU A 62 11.38 -5.21 8.00
C LEU A 62 11.89 -6.24 6.98
N ALA A 63 13.09 -6.05 6.42
CA ALA A 63 13.69 -7.02 5.51
C ALA A 63 14.01 -8.34 6.21
N ALA A 64 14.53 -8.29 7.43
CA ALA A 64 14.80 -9.48 8.25
C ALA A 64 13.50 -10.24 8.58
N LEU A 65 12.43 -9.52 8.93
CA LEU A 65 11.11 -10.10 9.14
C LEU A 65 10.57 -10.74 7.84
N VAL A 66 10.63 -10.06 6.71
CA VAL A 66 10.20 -10.68 5.42
C VAL A 66 10.99 -11.96 5.13
N GLY A 67 12.32 -11.96 5.33
CA GLY A 67 13.13 -13.17 5.16
C GLY A 67 12.69 -14.32 6.07
N ALA A 68 12.37 -14.03 7.34
CA ALA A 68 11.88 -15.02 8.29
C ALA A 68 10.45 -15.51 7.99
N ALA A 69 9.59 -14.67 7.42
CA ALA A 69 8.28 -15.09 6.94
C ALA A 69 8.39 -16.05 5.74
N GLN A 70 9.38 -15.81 4.86
CA GLN A 70 9.60 -16.58 3.64
C GLN A 70 10.29 -17.93 3.87
N SER A 71 10.95 -18.13 5.00
CA SER A 71 11.65 -19.39 5.30
C SER A 71 10.71 -20.56 5.65
N GLY A 72 9.39 -20.34 5.69
CA GLY A 72 8.37 -21.38 5.80
C GLY A 72 8.37 -22.18 7.12
N GLY A 73 9.05 -21.68 8.15
CA GLY A 73 9.15 -22.34 9.46
C GLY A 73 7.98 -22.03 10.38
N ALA A 74 7.99 -22.61 11.59
CA ALA A 74 6.98 -22.40 12.62
C ALA A 74 6.81 -20.92 13.03
N ALA A 75 7.80 -20.06 12.75
CA ALA A 75 7.74 -18.63 13.00
C ALA A 75 7.02 -17.81 11.92
N SER A 76 6.68 -18.40 10.76
CA SER A 76 6.09 -17.67 9.63
C SER A 76 4.83 -16.87 10.02
N ASP A 77 3.90 -17.48 10.74
CA ASP A 77 2.64 -16.82 11.14
C ASP A 77 2.86 -15.76 12.22
N CYS A 78 3.82 -15.99 13.12
CA CYS A 78 4.27 -15.00 14.10
C CYS A 78 4.82 -13.76 13.38
N VAL A 79 5.68 -13.96 12.40
CA VAL A 79 6.29 -12.88 11.63
C VAL A 79 5.28 -12.17 10.74
N LEU A 80 4.35 -12.89 10.12
CA LEU A 80 3.25 -12.29 9.37
C LEU A 80 2.42 -11.35 10.26
N THR A 81 2.09 -11.78 11.47
CA THR A 81 1.37 -10.96 12.46
C THR A 81 2.17 -9.70 12.80
N LEU A 82 3.48 -9.83 13.09
CA LEU A 82 4.36 -8.69 13.35
C LEU A 82 4.42 -7.72 12.18
N MET A 83 4.52 -8.23 10.94
CA MET A 83 4.57 -7.42 9.73
C MET A 83 3.25 -6.66 9.51
N LEU A 84 2.10 -7.31 9.70
CA LEU A 84 0.79 -6.67 9.59
C LEU A 84 0.63 -5.56 10.64
N LEU A 85 1.05 -5.80 11.89
CA LEU A 85 1.04 -4.80 12.95
C LEU A 85 2.03 -3.65 12.68
N ALA A 86 3.24 -3.95 12.21
CA ALA A 86 4.25 -2.96 11.86
C ALA A 86 3.77 -2.04 10.73
N LEU A 87 3.14 -2.60 9.71
CA LEU A 87 2.61 -1.86 8.56
C LEU A 87 1.23 -1.25 8.82
N TRP A 88 0.59 -1.55 9.96
CA TRP A 88 -0.79 -1.16 10.27
C TRP A 88 -1.10 0.32 10.03
N PRO A 89 -0.28 1.30 10.48
CA PRO A 89 -0.56 2.71 10.23
C PRO A 89 -0.64 3.04 8.72
N GLY A 90 0.20 2.39 7.91
CA GLY A 90 0.20 2.51 6.47
C GLY A 90 -1.01 1.83 5.82
N LEU A 91 -1.35 0.62 6.28
CA LEU A 91 -2.52 -0.13 5.79
C LEU A 91 -3.83 0.61 6.12
N ASP A 92 -3.91 1.22 7.30
CA ASP A 92 -5.03 2.08 7.71
C ASP A 92 -5.17 3.29 6.78
N ALA A 93 -4.05 3.92 6.44
CA ALA A 93 -4.04 5.03 5.50
C ALA A 93 -4.49 4.59 4.09
N VAL A 94 -4.05 3.42 3.62
CA VAL A 94 -4.52 2.82 2.34
C VAL A 94 -6.02 2.57 2.41
N ARG A 95 -6.53 1.93 3.46
CA ARG A 95 -7.96 1.67 3.65
C ARG A 95 -8.77 2.96 3.60
N ARG A 96 -8.37 3.98 4.37
CA ARG A 96 -9.06 5.28 4.39
C ARG A 96 -9.10 5.93 3.01
N ARG A 97 -7.99 5.90 2.27
CA ARG A 97 -7.95 6.40 0.88
C ARG A 97 -8.84 5.58 -0.06
N SER A 98 -8.88 4.26 0.08
CA SER A 98 -9.74 3.40 -0.75
C SER A 98 -11.22 3.63 -0.51
N ILE A 99 -11.63 3.79 0.75
CA ILE A 99 -13.01 4.16 1.10
C ILE A 99 -13.35 5.54 0.54
N TRP A 100 -12.45 6.52 0.71
CA TRP A 100 -12.65 7.86 0.17
C TRP A 100 -12.79 7.88 -1.36
N ARG A 101 -12.06 7.01 -2.06
CA ARG A 101 -12.17 6.79 -3.52
C ARG A 101 -13.35 5.90 -3.94
N ARG A 102 -14.17 5.42 -3.00
CA ARG A 102 -15.31 4.52 -3.26
C ARG A 102 -14.92 3.22 -3.98
N ILE A 103 -13.75 2.67 -3.67
CA ILE A 103 -13.20 1.45 -4.30
C ILE A 103 -13.99 0.18 -3.90
N GLY A 104 -14.71 0.22 -2.79
CA GLY A 104 -15.55 -0.88 -2.32
C GLY A 104 -16.14 -0.54 -0.96
N THR A 105 -16.89 -1.49 -0.38
CA THR A 105 -17.37 -1.34 1.01
C THR A 105 -16.21 -1.46 2.00
N GLY A 106 -16.41 -0.97 3.23
CA GLY A 106 -15.36 -0.96 4.25
C GLY A 106 -14.77 -2.34 4.55
N ASP A 107 -15.58 -3.40 4.43
CA ASP A 107 -15.21 -4.78 4.79
C ASP A 107 -14.52 -5.52 3.65
N GLU A 108 -15.02 -5.32 2.43
CA GLU A 108 -14.37 -5.83 1.21
C GLU A 108 -12.96 -5.26 1.11
N VAL A 109 -12.82 -3.93 1.29
CA VAL A 109 -11.52 -3.26 1.27
C VAL A 109 -10.62 -3.78 2.40
N ALA A 110 -11.16 -4.02 3.60
CA ALA A 110 -10.36 -4.55 4.72
C ALA A 110 -9.82 -5.96 4.41
N SER A 111 -10.70 -6.85 3.96
CA SER A 111 -10.34 -8.24 3.64
C SER A 111 -9.32 -8.30 2.51
N GLU A 112 -9.53 -7.49 1.47
CA GLU A 112 -8.65 -7.42 0.31
C GLU A 112 -7.26 -6.84 0.67
N ILE A 113 -7.21 -5.80 1.52
CA ILE A 113 -5.95 -5.26 2.04
C ILE A 113 -5.17 -6.35 2.79
N LEU A 114 -5.83 -7.10 3.67
CA LEU A 114 -5.17 -8.14 4.47
C LEU A 114 -4.68 -9.31 3.61
N ALA A 115 -5.49 -9.74 2.66
CA ALA A 115 -5.12 -10.78 1.70
C ALA A 115 -3.89 -10.36 0.88
N ARG A 116 -3.92 -9.14 0.31
CA ARG A 116 -2.80 -8.61 -0.49
C ARG A 116 -1.56 -8.33 0.35
N ALA A 117 -1.71 -7.86 1.59
CA ALA A 117 -0.57 -7.64 2.48
C ALA A 117 0.11 -8.97 2.82
N SER A 118 -0.68 -9.98 3.17
CA SER A 118 -0.17 -11.31 3.49
C SER A 118 0.55 -11.94 2.30
N GLU A 119 -0.04 -11.83 1.11
CA GLU A 119 0.58 -12.30 -0.13
C GLU A 119 1.86 -11.53 -0.45
N ALA A 120 1.82 -10.19 -0.40
CA ALA A 120 2.97 -9.35 -0.69
C ALA A 120 4.15 -9.61 0.26
N ILE A 121 3.91 -9.93 1.53
CA ILE A 121 4.96 -10.30 2.49
C ILE A 121 5.60 -11.64 2.10
N ARG A 122 4.79 -12.63 1.70
CA ARG A 122 5.25 -13.97 1.35
C ARG A 122 5.98 -14.03 0.01
N SER A 123 5.63 -13.18 -0.96
CA SER A 123 6.22 -13.22 -2.32
C SER A 123 7.17 -12.07 -2.64
N LEU A 124 7.52 -11.21 -1.66
CA LEU A 124 8.41 -10.07 -1.89
C LEU A 124 9.82 -10.50 -2.34
N ASP A 125 10.29 -9.98 -3.47
CA ASP A 125 11.66 -10.17 -3.93
C ASP A 125 12.62 -9.20 -3.20
N LEU A 126 13.28 -9.70 -2.16
CA LEU A 126 14.26 -8.94 -1.36
C LEU A 126 15.52 -8.54 -2.13
N GLN A 127 15.82 -9.14 -3.29
CA GLN A 127 16.96 -8.73 -4.12
C GLN A 127 16.67 -7.45 -4.91
N ARG A 128 15.39 -7.17 -5.18
CA ARG A 128 14.96 -6.03 -5.99
C ARG A 128 14.38 -4.90 -5.15
N VAL A 129 13.85 -5.20 -3.97
CA VAL A 129 13.13 -4.23 -3.15
C VAL A 129 14.03 -3.65 -2.06
N ASN A 130 14.31 -2.35 -2.20
CA ASN A 130 15.12 -1.61 -1.22
C ASN A 130 14.30 -1.00 -0.07
N TRP A 131 13.01 -0.75 -0.26
CA TRP A 131 12.15 -0.09 0.72
C TRP A 131 10.90 -0.91 0.99
N ILE A 132 10.95 -1.78 2.01
CA ILE A 132 9.97 -2.84 2.24
C ILE A 132 8.57 -2.27 2.49
N ALA A 133 8.40 -1.46 3.54
CA ALA A 133 7.10 -0.89 3.89
C ALA A 133 6.48 -0.07 2.73
N ALA A 134 7.27 0.85 2.17
CA ALA A 134 6.79 1.70 1.09
C ALA A 134 6.37 0.88 -0.14
N THR A 135 7.12 -0.17 -0.48
CA THR A 135 6.82 -1.02 -1.63
C THR A 135 5.57 -1.85 -1.40
N ILE A 136 5.45 -2.50 -0.25
CA ILE A 136 4.26 -3.30 0.09
C ILE A 136 3.01 -2.42 0.07
N LEU A 137 3.01 -1.32 0.81
CA LEU A 137 1.85 -0.41 0.92
C LEU A 137 1.44 0.15 -0.45
N ARG A 138 2.43 0.55 -1.25
CA ARG A 138 2.18 1.11 -2.58
C ARG A 138 1.66 0.05 -3.56
N ASN A 139 2.19 -1.17 -3.51
CA ASN A 139 1.71 -2.25 -4.36
C ASN A 139 0.26 -2.62 -4.01
N ILE A 140 -0.07 -2.75 -2.72
CA ILE A 140 -1.44 -3.03 -2.26
C ILE A 140 -2.40 -1.95 -2.76
N GLU A 141 -2.09 -0.67 -2.52
CA GLU A 141 -2.97 0.43 -2.97
C GLU A 141 -3.16 0.43 -4.48
N ARG A 142 -2.06 0.28 -5.21
CA ARG A 142 -2.06 0.23 -6.67
C ARG A 142 -2.93 -0.92 -7.18
N ASP A 143 -2.80 -2.10 -6.60
CA ASP A 143 -3.52 -3.27 -7.09
C ASP A 143 -5.00 -3.26 -6.67
N LEU A 144 -5.36 -2.64 -5.54
CA LEU A 144 -6.76 -2.34 -5.20
C LEU A 144 -7.42 -1.45 -6.25
N ILE A 145 -6.75 -0.36 -6.63
CA ILE A 145 -7.27 0.57 -7.64
C ILE A 145 -7.44 -0.14 -8.98
N ARG A 146 -6.46 -0.95 -9.39
CA ARG A 146 -6.52 -1.71 -10.65
C ARG A 146 -7.67 -2.69 -10.71
N THR A 147 -7.90 -3.45 -9.64
CA THR A 147 -8.99 -4.42 -9.59
C THR A 147 -10.33 -3.70 -9.78
N ARG A 148 -10.53 -2.58 -9.07
CA ARG A 148 -11.75 -1.81 -9.20
C ARG A 148 -11.95 -1.21 -10.59
N GLN A 149 -10.91 -0.63 -11.18
CA GLN A 149 -10.99 -0.08 -12.54
C GLN A 149 -11.28 -1.15 -13.59
N ARG A 150 -10.78 -2.39 -13.40
CA ARG A 150 -11.10 -3.51 -14.30
C ARG A 150 -12.58 -3.90 -14.17
N GLU A 151 -13.12 -3.93 -12.96
CA GLU A 151 -14.53 -4.18 -12.71
C GLU A 151 -15.41 -3.10 -13.34
N ASP A 152 -15.07 -1.82 -13.14
CA ASP A 152 -15.82 -0.69 -13.72
C ASP A 152 -15.80 -0.74 -15.27
N ARG A 153 -14.65 -1.06 -15.87
CA ARG A 153 -14.55 -1.26 -17.34
C ARG A 153 -15.38 -2.44 -17.82
N GLN A 154 -15.33 -3.57 -17.12
CA GLN A 154 -16.14 -4.74 -17.47
C GLN A 154 -17.62 -4.45 -17.33
N GLN A 155 -18.02 -3.68 -16.32
CA GLN A 155 -19.41 -3.28 -16.11
C GLN A 155 -19.87 -2.32 -17.21
N SER A 156 -19.05 -1.33 -17.59
CA SER A 156 -19.33 -0.40 -18.69
C SER A 156 -19.50 -1.13 -20.04
N LEU A 157 -18.63 -2.10 -20.34
CA LEU A 157 -18.73 -2.91 -21.55
C LEU A 157 -19.95 -3.84 -21.55
N ARG A 158 -20.45 -4.22 -20.37
CA ARG A 158 -21.69 -5.01 -20.21
C ARG A 158 -22.94 -4.15 -20.28
N SER A 159 -22.89 -2.89 -19.85
CA SER A 159 -24.00 -1.94 -19.96
C SER A 159 -24.18 -1.36 -21.37
N ASP A 160 -23.16 -1.42 -22.24
CA ASP A 160 -23.27 -1.05 -23.67
C ASP A 160 -24.10 -2.04 -24.51
N ILE A 161 -24.68 -3.08 -23.88
CA ILE A 161 -25.66 -3.98 -24.49
C ILE A 161 -26.95 -3.91 -23.67
N ASP A 162 -27.69 -2.80 -23.80
CA ASP A 162 -29.12 -2.73 -23.48
C ASP A 162 -29.86 -1.95 -24.59
N PRO A 163 -30.84 -2.54 -25.31
CA PRO A 163 -31.59 -1.87 -26.37
C PRO A 163 -32.64 -0.86 -25.90
N ASP A 164 -32.84 -0.69 -24.60
CA ASP A 164 -33.85 0.23 -24.05
C ASP A 164 -33.25 1.08 -22.92
N ASP A 165 -32.84 2.31 -23.21
CA ASP A 165 -32.94 3.34 -22.16
C ASP A 165 -33.10 4.77 -22.70
N ILE A 166 -34.13 5.44 -22.20
CA ILE A 166 -34.51 6.83 -22.45
C ILE A 166 -33.88 7.70 -21.34
N PRO A 167 -33.25 8.86 -21.64
CA PRO A 167 -32.55 9.63 -20.62
C PRO A 167 -33.52 10.44 -19.75
N ILE A 168 -33.37 10.38 -18.42
CA ILE A 168 -33.90 11.39 -17.49
C ILE A 168 -32.74 12.02 -16.71
N ASP A 169 -32.59 13.32 -16.92
CA ASP A 169 -31.61 14.23 -16.32
C ASP A 169 -32.01 14.66 -14.89
N GLY A 170 -31.04 15.07 -14.06
CA GLY A 170 -31.29 15.76 -12.79
C GLY A 170 -30.26 15.53 -11.68
N GLY A 171 -29.15 16.28 -11.71
CA GLY A 171 -27.98 16.10 -10.85
C GLY A 171 -28.07 16.53 -9.38
N VAL A 172 -27.07 16.09 -8.61
CA VAL A 172 -26.74 16.62 -7.27
C VAL A 172 -25.24 16.88 -7.20
N SER A 173 -24.88 18.16 -7.12
CA SER A 173 -23.51 18.64 -6.97
C SER A 173 -23.17 18.75 -5.48
N GLN A 174 -22.20 17.98 -5.00
CA GLN A 174 -21.60 18.15 -3.67
C GLN A 174 -20.14 18.60 -3.83
N ALA A 175 -19.85 19.76 -3.25
CA ALA A 175 -18.56 20.42 -3.29
C ALA A 175 -17.45 19.50 -2.71
N THR A 176 -16.63 18.98 -3.61
CA THR A 176 -15.39 18.26 -3.32
C THR A 176 -14.23 19.26 -3.41
N ALA A 177 -13.14 19.04 -2.67
CA ALA A 177 -11.87 19.64 -3.02
C ALA A 177 -11.51 19.15 -4.43
N SER A 178 -11.70 20.00 -5.43
CA SER A 178 -11.73 19.62 -6.84
C SER A 178 -10.42 18.94 -7.27
N PRO A 179 -10.47 17.75 -7.90
CA PRO A 179 -9.32 17.10 -8.55
C PRO A 179 -8.48 18.02 -9.45
N GLY A 180 -9.11 19.07 -10.00
CA GLY A 180 -8.44 20.10 -10.81
C GLY A 180 -7.39 20.93 -10.06
N LEU A 181 -7.51 21.11 -8.73
CA LEU A 181 -6.52 21.85 -7.92
C LEU A 181 -5.21 21.05 -7.79
N LEU A 182 -5.32 19.74 -7.53
CA LEU A 182 -4.16 18.84 -7.46
C LEU A 182 -3.46 18.72 -8.82
N HIS A 183 -4.22 18.64 -9.91
CA HIS A 183 -3.64 18.61 -11.26
C HIS A 183 -2.91 19.92 -11.59
N GLY A 184 -3.50 21.08 -11.28
CA GLY A 184 -2.88 22.39 -11.52
C GLY A 184 -1.54 22.57 -10.79
N ASP A 185 -1.48 22.18 -9.51
CA ASP A 185 -0.26 22.24 -8.72
C ASP A 185 0.82 21.28 -9.24
N LEU A 186 0.43 20.06 -9.63
CA LEU A 186 1.36 19.09 -10.21
C LEU A 186 1.89 19.57 -11.57
N VAL A 187 1.05 20.12 -12.44
CA VAL A 187 1.52 20.72 -13.70
C VAL A 187 2.52 21.84 -13.44
N ARG A 188 2.32 22.65 -12.41
CA ARG A 188 3.26 23.73 -12.05
C ARG A 188 4.63 23.20 -11.65
N ILE A 189 4.70 22.06 -10.97
CA ILE A 189 5.97 21.51 -10.43
C ILE A 189 6.67 20.58 -11.42
N ILE A 190 5.91 19.70 -12.10
CA ILE A 190 6.45 18.62 -12.94
C ILE A 190 6.02 18.69 -14.41
N GLY A 191 5.22 19.67 -14.79
CA GLY A 191 4.85 19.93 -16.19
C GLY A 191 4.05 18.79 -16.81
N THR A 192 4.42 18.42 -18.03
CA THR A 192 3.77 17.35 -18.82
C THR A 192 3.86 15.96 -18.21
N ASP A 193 4.67 15.77 -17.17
CA ASP A 193 4.72 14.53 -16.41
C ASP A 193 3.64 14.47 -15.30
N ALA A 194 2.85 15.53 -15.09
CA ALA A 194 1.78 15.56 -14.09
C ALA A 194 0.75 14.46 -14.31
N ASP A 195 0.24 14.33 -15.54
CA ASP A 195 -0.72 13.28 -15.89
C ASP A 195 -0.13 11.88 -15.66
N LEU A 196 1.12 11.66 -16.08
CA LEU A 196 1.84 10.41 -15.81
C LEU A 196 1.95 10.12 -14.30
N VAL A 197 2.25 11.12 -13.47
CA VAL A 197 2.37 10.94 -12.02
C VAL A 197 1.03 10.70 -11.37
N ILE A 198 -0.02 11.42 -11.76
CA ILE A 198 -1.39 11.21 -11.27
C ILE A 198 -1.81 9.79 -11.61
N ARG A 199 -1.64 9.37 -12.86
CA ARG A 199 -2.04 8.04 -13.30
C ARG A 199 -1.29 6.91 -12.59
N VAL A 200 0.01 7.07 -12.34
CA VAL A 200 0.81 6.02 -11.68
C VAL A 200 0.74 6.07 -10.14
N ALA A 201 0.61 7.26 -9.54
CA ALA A 201 0.69 7.45 -8.09
C ALA A 201 -0.68 7.62 -7.42
N ILE A 202 -1.68 8.12 -8.14
CA ILE A 202 -3.03 8.36 -7.66
C ILE A 202 -4.00 7.33 -8.26
N ASP A 203 -3.94 7.10 -9.57
CA ASP A 203 -4.88 6.21 -10.27
C ASP A 203 -4.36 4.77 -10.41
N GLY A 204 -3.19 4.45 -9.86
CA GLY A 204 -2.70 3.07 -9.72
C GLY A 204 -2.26 2.35 -11.01
N PHE A 205 -2.13 3.04 -12.15
CA PHE A 205 -1.62 2.42 -13.37
C PHE A 205 -0.14 2.00 -13.21
N SER A 206 0.24 0.86 -13.80
CA SER A 206 1.67 0.57 -14.02
C SER A 206 2.28 1.55 -15.01
N GLN A 207 3.59 1.76 -14.92
CA GLN A 207 4.30 2.52 -15.95
C GLN A 207 4.18 1.86 -17.33
N ALA A 208 4.02 0.54 -17.41
CA ALA A 208 3.79 -0.18 -18.67
C ALA A 208 2.41 0.11 -19.26
N GLU A 209 1.35 0.10 -18.45
CA GLU A 209 -0.02 0.44 -18.88
C GLU A 209 -0.09 1.91 -19.35
N VAL A 210 0.49 2.84 -18.59
CA VAL A 210 0.55 4.25 -19.00
C VAL A 210 1.45 4.43 -20.24
N ALA A 211 2.52 3.65 -20.38
CA ALA A 211 3.36 3.70 -21.58
C ALA A 211 2.56 3.32 -22.83
N SER A 212 1.83 2.20 -22.78
CA SER A 212 0.98 1.75 -23.88
C SER A 212 -0.10 2.77 -24.24
N GLU A 213 -0.72 3.40 -23.24
CA GLU A 213 -1.80 4.37 -23.47
C GLU A 213 -1.29 5.74 -23.96
N MET A 214 -0.11 6.17 -23.47
CA MET A 214 0.53 7.42 -23.91
C MET A 214 1.37 7.27 -25.20
N GLY A 215 1.42 6.08 -25.80
CA GLY A 215 2.25 5.81 -26.99
C GLY A 215 3.75 5.94 -26.73
N LEU A 216 4.20 5.69 -25.50
CA LEU A 216 5.60 5.77 -25.07
C LEU A 216 6.19 4.36 -24.88
N SER A 217 7.52 4.24 -24.93
CA SER A 217 8.18 3.02 -24.47
C SER A 217 8.17 2.93 -22.94
N GLU A 218 8.06 1.72 -22.39
CA GLU A 218 8.10 1.50 -20.93
C GLU A 218 9.36 2.10 -20.29
N ALA A 219 10.51 1.99 -20.96
CA ALA A 219 11.77 2.58 -20.51
C ALA A 219 11.73 4.12 -20.45
N ALA A 220 11.06 4.76 -21.42
CA ALA A 220 10.87 6.21 -21.42
C ALA A 220 9.91 6.65 -20.32
N THR A 221 8.78 5.96 -20.16
CA THR A 221 7.79 6.22 -19.10
C THR A 221 8.41 6.08 -17.71
N ARG A 222 9.22 5.04 -17.49
CA ARG A 222 9.97 4.86 -16.25
C ARG A 222 10.92 6.02 -15.94
N LYS A 223 11.71 6.46 -16.93
CA LYS A 223 12.63 7.61 -16.76
C LYS A 223 11.87 8.91 -16.48
N ARG A 224 10.75 9.17 -17.18
CA ARG A 224 9.90 10.36 -16.96
C ARG A 224 9.32 10.35 -15.55
N TYR A 225 8.71 9.22 -15.15
CA TYR A 225 8.14 9.06 -13.82
C TYR A 225 9.17 9.23 -12.69
N GLN A 226 10.38 8.66 -12.83
CA GLN A 226 11.47 8.84 -11.86
C GLN A 226 11.92 10.30 -11.74
N ARG A 227 12.01 11.03 -12.86
CA ARG A 227 12.40 12.46 -12.83
C ARG A 227 11.32 13.32 -12.19
N ALA A 228 10.06 13.08 -12.53
CA ALA A 228 8.93 13.83 -11.98
C ALA A 228 8.80 13.62 -10.46
N THR A 229 8.86 12.37 -10.00
CA THR A 229 8.81 12.07 -8.56
C THR A 229 10.03 12.60 -7.79
N ARG A 230 11.21 12.68 -8.41
CA ARG A 230 12.38 13.34 -7.81
C ARG A 230 12.13 14.84 -7.63
N ARG A 231 11.66 15.54 -8.66
CA ARG A 231 11.31 16.98 -8.58
C ARG A 231 10.27 17.27 -7.51
N LEU A 232 9.23 16.43 -7.39
CA LEU A 232 8.24 16.58 -6.32
C LEU A 232 8.88 16.42 -4.93
N ARG A 233 9.80 15.47 -4.77
CA ARG A 233 10.52 15.29 -3.51
C ARG A 233 11.39 16.49 -3.17
N ASP A 234 12.12 17.02 -4.14
CA ASP A 234 13.02 18.16 -3.93
C ASP A 234 12.23 19.39 -3.48
N VAL A 235 11.10 19.68 -4.12
CA VAL A 235 10.20 20.78 -3.72
C VAL A 235 9.61 20.56 -2.33
N LEU A 236 9.19 19.33 -2.00
CA LEU A 236 8.67 19.01 -0.65
C LEU A 236 9.74 19.11 0.45
N GLN A 237 11.02 19.02 0.10
CA GLN A 237 12.14 19.21 1.04
C GLN A 237 12.46 20.69 1.26
N GLU A 238 12.21 21.58 0.29
CA GLU A 238 12.38 23.03 0.45
C GLU A 238 11.33 23.66 1.39
N PHE A 239 10.21 22.98 1.63
CA PHE A 239 9.16 23.42 2.55
C PHE A 239 9.32 22.88 3.99
N ARG A 240 10.44 22.23 4.32
CA ARG A 240 10.70 21.64 5.63
C ARG A 240 11.84 22.35 6.36
#